data_AF-A0A151EFG3-F1
#
_entry.id   AF-A0A151EFG3-F1
#
_cell.length_a   1.000
_cell.length_b   1.000
_cell.length_c   1.000
_cell.angle_alpha   90.00
_cell.angle_beta   90.00
_cell.angle_gamma   90.00
#
_symmetry.space_group_name_H-M   'P 1'
#
loop_
_entity.id
_entity.type
_entity.pdbx_description
1 polymer ?
#
loop_
_entity_poly.entity_id
_entity_poly.type
_entity_poly.pdbx_seq_one_letter_code
_entity_poly.pdbx_strand_id
1 'polypeptide(L)'
;MGSIISSRREDAKVVVEAALDYEELVQLRGEIDNVHLFSEKVADLETNISSRGKNEATKYFLIPRHLRKDLSIREPVSCQRINTPDKAIFVYVVNRNVFHGVKKLR
;
A
#
# COMPACT_ATOMS: atom_id res chain seq x y z
N MET A 1 -8.70 -11.28 4.74
CA MET A 1 -8.99 -10.59 3.48
C MET A 1 -10.43 -10.13 3.51
N GLY A 2 -10.63 -8.82 3.56
CA GLY A 2 -11.96 -8.25 3.54
C GLY A 2 -12.74 -8.58 2.27
N SER A 3 -14.04 -8.84 2.41
CA SER A 3 -14.97 -9.05 1.31
C SER A 3 -16.05 -7.98 1.32
N ILE A 4 -16.44 -7.50 0.14
CA ILE A 4 -17.56 -6.58 0.00
C ILE A 4 -18.85 -7.39 0.15
N ILE A 5 -19.65 -7.06 1.17
CA ILE A 5 -20.95 -7.69 1.43
C ILE A 5 -22.03 -7.00 0.62
N SER A 6 -22.00 -5.66 0.60
CA SER A 6 -22.97 -4.86 -0.13
C SER A 6 -22.29 -3.68 -0.83
N SER A 7 -22.83 -3.31 -1.98
CA SER A 7 -22.43 -2.10 -2.70
C SER A 7 -23.68 -1.42 -3.23
N ARG A 8 -23.80 -0.12 -2.98
CA ARG A 8 -24.90 0.70 -3.48
C ARG A 8 -24.36 2.00 -4.06
N ARG A 9 -24.97 2.45 -5.15
CA ARG A 9 -24.66 3.74 -5.76
C ARG A 9 -25.54 4.80 -5.13
N GLU A 10 -24.92 5.89 -4.67
CA GLU A 10 -25.60 7.08 -4.19
C GLU A 10 -25.02 8.27 -4.97
N ASP A 11 -25.78 8.80 -5.93
CA ASP A 11 -25.40 9.91 -6.80
C ASP A 11 -23.98 9.75 -7.40
N ALA A 12 -23.03 10.56 -6.92
CA ALA A 12 -21.64 10.61 -7.37
C ALA A 12 -20.69 9.67 -6.61
N LYS A 13 -21.19 8.86 -5.68
CA LYS A 13 -20.38 7.96 -4.84
C LYS A 13 -20.94 6.53 -4.81
N VAL A 14 -20.08 5.59 -4.42
CA VAL A 14 -20.46 4.21 -4.14
C VAL A 14 -20.24 3.97 -2.66
N VAL A 15 -21.28 3.55 -1.96
CA VAL A 15 -21.17 3.11 -0.56
C VAL A 15 -20.99 1.61 -0.57
N VAL A 16 -19.92 1.15 0.08
CA VAL A 16 -19.59 -0.25 0.24
C VAL A 16 -19.65 -0.63 1.71
N GLU A 17 -20.20 -1.80 1.97
CA GLU A 17 -20.13 -2.47 3.26
C GLU A 17 -19.21 -3.67 3.09
N ALA A 18 -18.20 -3.78 3.95
CA ALA A 18 -17.21 -4.84 3.87
C ALA A 18 -17.11 -5.60 5.19
N ALA A 19 -17.02 -6.93 5.09
CA ALA A 19 -16.63 -7.79 6.20
C ALA A 19 -15.12 -7.97 6.16
N LEU A 20 -14.45 -7.75 7.28
CA LEU A 20 -13.01 -7.98 7.45
C LEU A 20 -12.80 -9.22 8.32
N ASP A 21 -11.77 -9.99 8.00
CA ASP A 21 -11.35 -11.08 8.87
C ASP A 21 -10.77 -10.51 10.17
N TYR A 22 -10.98 -11.23 11.28
CA TYR A 22 -10.51 -10.77 12.59
C TYR A 22 -8.99 -10.52 12.63
N GLU A 23 -8.21 -11.34 11.94
CA GLU A 23 -6.76 -11.16 11.85
C GLU A 23 -6.35 -9.81 11.22
N GLU A 24 -7.09 -9.36 10.21
CA GLU A 24 -6.85 -8.06 9.58
C GLU A 24 -7.25 -6.92 10.50
N LEU A 25 -8.37 -7.05 11.22
CA LEU A 25 -8.77 -6.07 12.22
C LEU A 25 -7.70 -5.89 13.31
N VAL A 26 -7.07 -7.00 13.75
CA VAL A 26 -5.95 -6.97 14.69
C VAL A 26 -4.73 -6.27 14.08
N GLN A 27 -4.41 -6.52 12.81
CA GLN A 27 -3.31 -5.84 12.11
C GLN A 27 -3.55 -4.34 11.95
N LEU A 28 -4.81 -3.93 11.78
CA LEU A 28 -5.23 -2.52 11.78
C LEU A 28 -5.12 -1.88 13.16
N ARG A 29 -4.89 -2.64 14.24
CA ARG A 29 -4.79 -2.15 15.63
C ARG A 29 -6.00 -1.32 16.08
N GLY A 30 -7.17 -1.59 15.51
CA GLY A 30 -8.39 -0.82 15.77
C GLY A 30 -8.51 0.49 14.99
N GLU A 31 -7.54 0.82 14.12
CA GLU A 31 -7.63 1.96 13.20
C GLU A 31 -8.55 1.61 12.03
N ILE A 32 -9.85 1.85 12.22
CA ILE A 32 -10.90 1.73 11.18
C ILE A 32 -11.18 3.04 10.46
N ASP A 33 -10.52 4.13 10.88
CA ASP A 33 -10.52 5.43 10.20
C ASP A 33 -9.37 5.50 9.17
N ASN A 34 -9.53 6.32 8.12
CA ASN A 34 -8.55 6.47 7.03
C ASN A 34 -8.28 5.20 6.20
N VAL A 35 -9.28 4.33 6.07
CA VAL A 35 -9.19 3.14 5.21
C VAL A 35 -9.26 3.54 3.73
N HIS A 36 -8.23 3.16 2.96
CA HIS A 36 -8.19 3.35 1.52
C HIS A 36 -8.39 2.00 0.81
N LEU A 37 -9.33 1.95 -0.13
CA LEU A 37 -9.60 0.77 -0.94
C LEU A 37 -8.78 0.83 -2.23
N PHE A 38 -8.13 -0.27 -2.57
CA PHE A 38 -7.47 -0.46 -3.87
C PHE A 38 -7.84 -1.83 -4.43
N SER A 39 -7.76 -1.97 -5.75
CA SER A 39 -7.96 -3.25 -6.45
C SER A 39 -6.72 -3.58 -7.27
N GLU A 40 -6.36 -4.85 -7.32
CA GLU A 40 -5.27 -5.35 -8.16
C GLU A 40 -5.48 -5.03 -9.65
N LYS A 41 -6.73 -4.86 -10.08
CA LYS A 41 -7.08 -4.52 -11.48
C LYS A 41 -6.77 -3.08 -11.87
N VAL A 42 -6.39 -2.22 -10.91
CA VAL A 42 -6.09 -0.80 -11.16
C VAL A 42 -4.61 -0.59 -11.51
N ALA A 43 -3.77 -1.61 -11.34
CA ALA A 43 -2.35 -1.53 -11.66
C ALA A 43 -2.11 -1.66 -13.18
N ASP A 44 -2.37 -0.59 -13.93
CA ASP A 44 -2.21 -0.54 -15.39
C ASP A 44 -0.78 -0.22 -15.85
N LEU A 45 0.12 0.07 -14.90
CA LEU A 45 1.48 0.53 -15.17
C LEU A 45 2.50 -0.55 -14.83
N GLU A 46 3.06 -1.15 -15.87
CA GLU A 46 4.21 -2.04 -15.70
C GLU A 46 5.45 -1.25 -15.27
N THR A 47 6.18 -1.81 -14.32
CA THR A 47 7.47 -1.29 -13.90
C THR A 47 8.47 -2.42 -13.75
N ASN A 48 9.75 -2.09 -13.84
CA ASN A 48 10.83 -3.06 -13.75
C ASN A 48 11.31 -3.24 -12.31
N ILE A 49 11.81 -4.44 -12.03
CA ILE A 49 12.58 -4.73 -10.83
C ILE A 49 14.06 -4.60 -11.18
N SER A 50 14.79 -3.76 -10.45
CA SER A 50 16.25 -3.75 -10.52
C SER A 50 16.80 -4.67 -9.44
N SER A 51 17.79 -5.49 -9.80
CA SER A 51 18.55 -6.31 -8.84
C SER A 51 19.96 -5.74 -8.63
N ARG A 52 20.52 -5.88 -7.43
CA ARG A 52 21.93 -5.57 -7.13
C ARG A 52 22.54 -6.56 -6.14
N GLY A 53 23.87 -6.66 -6.16
CA GLY A 53 24.67 -7.50 -5.26
C GLY A 53 24.94 -8.91 -5.80
N LYS A 54 25.77 -9.68 -5.08
CA LYS A 54 26.05 -11.07 -5.43
C LYS A 54 24.74 -11.86 -5.44
N ASN A 55 24.47 -12.58 -6.52
CA ASN A 55 23.25 -13.38 -6.71
C ASN A 55 21.94 -12.58 -6.59
N GLU A 56 21.94 -11.27 -6.92
CA GLU A 56 20.72 -10.45 -6.87
C GLU A 56 20.06 -10.36 -5.48
N ALA A 57 20.87 -10.41 -4.43
CA ALA A 57 20.39 -10.42 -3.05
C ALA A 57 19.49 -9.23 -2.70
N THR A 58 19.58 -8.10 -3.42
CA THR A 58 18.72 -6.94 -3.21
C THR A 58 17.90 -6.63 -4.45
N LYS A 59 16.57 -6.56 -4.28
CA LYS A 59 15.60 -6.19 -5.32
C LYS A 59 14.99 -4.82 -5.03
N TYR A 60 14.83 -4.01 -6.07
CA TYR A 60 14.29 -2.66 -6.01
C TYR A 60 13.10 -2.54 -6.96
N PHE A 61 11.93 -2.22 -6.42
CA PHE A 61 10.79 -1.80 -7.22
C PHE A 61 11.04 -0.38 -7.73
N LEU A 62 11.11 -0.22 -9.05
CA LEU A 62 11.33 1.10 -9.63
C LEU A 62 10.00 1.86 -9.68
N ILE A 63 10.00 3.12 -9.24
CA ILE A 63 8.85 4.02 -9.45
C ILE A 63 8.93 4.55 -10.89
N PRO A 64 7.90 4.34 -11.74
CA PRO A 64 7.85 4.89 -13.09
C PRO A 64 8.05 6.41 -13.10
N ARG A 65 8.77 6.95 -14.11
CA ARG A 65 9.16 8.38 -14.14
C ARG A 65 7.98 9.34 -13.97
N HIS A 66 6.85 9.07 -14.60
CA HIS A 66 5.66 9.93 -14.56
C HIS A 66 4.98 9.94 -13.17
N LEU A 67 5.21 8.92 -12.33
CA LEU A 67 4.72 8.86 -10.94
C LEU A 67 5.68 9.50 -9.93
N ARG A 68 6.86 9.98 -10.35
CA ARG A 68 7.85 10.61 -9.45
C ARG A 68 7.59 12.09 -9.19
N LYS A 69 6.68 12.71 -9.93
CA LYS A 69 6.40 14.14 -9.81
C LYS A 69 5.93 14.44 -8.38
N ASP A 70 6.51 15.47 -7.77
CA ASP A 70 6.18 15.94 -6.42
C ASP A 70 6.40 14.90 -5.30
N LEU A 71 7.23 13.88 -5.55
CA LEU A 71 7.55 12.83 -4.58
C LEU A 71 8.92 13.06 -3.95
N SER A 72 9.00 13.91 -2.92
CA SER A 72 10.23 14.10 -2.14
C SER A 72 10.30 13.09 -0.98
N ILE A 73 10.74 11.86 -1.27
CA ILE A 73 10.94 10.84 -0.22
C ILE A 73 12.16 11.23 0.62
N ARG A 74 11.91 11.78 1.81
CA ARG A 74 12.92 12.03 2.84
C ARG A 74 12.40 11.32 4.10
N GLU A 75 13.15 10.34 4.60
CA GLU A 75 12.86 9.53 5.81
C GLU A 75 12.01 8.24 5.60
N PRO A 76 11.84 7.35 6.63
CA PRO A 76 11.52 5.94 6.42
C PRO A 76 10.11 5.74 5.86
N VAL A 77 10.01 4.78 4.96
CA VAL A 77 8.78 4.39 4.27
C VAL A 77 8.17 3.20 4.99
N SER A 78 6.87 3.25 5.26
CA SER A 78 6.15 2.08 5.80
C SER A 78 5.88 1.09 4.67
N CYS A 79 6.06 -0.21 4.94
CA CYS A 79 5.83 -1.28 3.99
C CYS A 79 5.00 -2.39 4.62
N GLN A 80 4.03 -2.93 3.88
CA GLN A 80 3.31 -4.14 4.21
C GLN A 80 3.38 -5.10 3.02
N ARG A 81 3.58 -6.39 3.30
CA ARG A 81 3.44 -7.45 2.31
C ARG A 81 2.15 -8.21 2.60
N ILE A 82 1.33 -8.37 1.58
CA ILE A 82 0.10 -9.15 1.60
C ILE A 82 0.29 -10.30 0.61
N ASN A 83 -0.02 -11.53 1.02
CA ASN A 83 0.02 -12.68 0.13
C ASN A 83 -1.41 -13.09 -0.19
N THR A 84 -1.71 -13.25 -1.48
CA THR A 84 -2.88 -13.99 -1.96
C THR A 84 -2.44 -15.40 -2.36
N PRO A 85 -3.35 -16.32 -2.74
CA PRO A 85 -2.96 -17.66 -3.17
C PRO A 85 -1.95 -17.68 -4.34
N ASP A 86 -2.00 -16.68 -5.22
CA ASP A 86 -1.25 -16.63 -6.48
C ASP A 86 -0.32 -15.41 -6.61
N LYS A 87 -0.40 -14.43 -5.70
CA LYS A 87 0.34 -13.16 -5.80
C LYS A 87 0.94 -12.73 -4.47
N ALA A 88 2.02 -11.95 -4.56
CA ALA A 88 2.58 -11.18 -3.46
C ALA A 88 2.41 -9.69 -3.76
N ILE A 89 1.67 -9.00 -2.91
CA ILE A 89 1.37 -7.57 -3.02
C ILE A 89 2.22 -6.82 -2.00
N PHE A 90 2.87 -5.76 -2.44
CA PHE A 90 3.65 -4.86 -1.58
C PHE A 90 2.98 -3.49 -1.56
N VAL A 91 2.59 -3.04 -0.36
CA VAL A 91 2.01 -1.72 -0.14
C VAL A 91 3.05 -0.84 0.55
N TYR A 92 3.44 0.25 -0.11
CA TYR A 92 4.34 1.25 0.44
C TYR A 92 3.59 2.54 0.72
N VAL A 93 3.73 3.08 1.93
CA VAL A 93 3.16 4.38 2.32
C VAL A 93 4.28 5.39 2.51
N VAL A 94 4.26 6.42 1.68
CA VAL A 94 5.26 7.50 1.65
C VAL A 94 4.64 8.81 2.08
N ASN A 95 5.28 9.51 3.01
CA ASN A 95 4.86 10.84 3.43
C ASN A 95 5.26 11.86 2.34
N ARG A 96 4.29 12.65 1.86
CA ARG A 96 4.52 13.67 0.82
C ARG A 96 5.20 14.94 1.36
N ASN A 97 5.08 15.20 2.66
CA ASN A 97 5.63 16.38 3.32
C ASN A 97 6.98 16.08 3.99
N VAL A 98 7.87 17.08 4.03
CA VAL A 98 9.19 16.99 4.68
C VAL A 98 9.03 16.61 6.14
N PHE A 99 9.48 15.40 6.48
CA PHE A 99 9.47 14.90 7.85
C PHE A 99 10.51 15.66 8.69
N HIS A 100 10.15 15.98 9.93
CA HIS A 100 11.06 16.53 10.94
C HIS A 100 11.36 15.42 11.95
N GLY A 101 12.23 14.46 11.57
CA GLY A 101 12.85 13.47 12.45
C GLY A 101 11.90 12.59 13.30
N VAL A 102 11.89 11.28 13.04
CA VAL A 102 11.29 10.32 13.97
C VAL A 102 12.11 10.31 15.28
N LYS A 103 11.50 10.66 16.42
CA LYS A 103 12.07 10.37 17.75
C LYS A 103 12.20 8.85 17.88
N LYS A 104 13.45 8.37 17.98
CA LYS A 104 13.73 6.98 18.37
C LYS A 104 13.00 6.69 19.68
N LEU A 105 12.09 5.72 19.66
CA LEU A 105 11.64 5.05 20.88
C LEU A 105 12.86 4.36 21.49
N ARG A 106 13.17 4.73 22.75
CA ARG A 106 14.15 4.04 23.59
C ARG A 106 13.55 2.75 24.14
#